data_AF-A0A4Z1F240-F1
#
_entry.id   AF-A0A4Z1F240-F1
#
_cell.length_a   1.000
_cell.length_b   1.000
_cell.length_c   1.000
_cell.angle_alpha   90.00
_cell.angle_beta   90.00
_cell.angle_gamma   90.00
#
_symmetry.space_group_name_H-M   'P 1'
#
loop_
_entity.id
_entity.type
_entity.pdbx_description
1 polymer ?
#
loop_
_entity_poly.entity_id
_entity_poly.type
_entity_poly.pdbx_seq_one_letter_code
_entity_poly.pdbx_strand_id
1 'polypeptide(L)'
;MPFPEAGAHFAREDNSGQFGWMQLQLPTLQALSGLVGGFNAKLLTYPEDVSPAFAGIQSYLRRSYQGGLIFGLPEFFFDIALFWYGEVDSSRRKVSPNFPGNGTQNGLPSWSWMGWTGHIRFPVDCEFESIKSSDLDGFTEPVTGWYIIETPESKTRRRISSQWHQYRTGVIENDVGWVKKEYELGPPLANGFYRSKDLRSHTYSHESQSGPTLYWYTLPSVEPQTSPRIHPQTQYLYCETTRAFLYGTTDKLCDHRDKYRLQLIVDDAGVFAGGITLGTNHLRDSNRLRDGFPTTADSNHMEFVAIAKGWTSMFTECKVNEKIGLGEYLSKYEVPDGEGEEGDEENVRKWKEERAAKEDCVFVLWVE
;
A
#
# COMPACT_ATOMS: atom_id res chain seq x y z
N MET A 1 -25.83 -41.25 -38.28
CA MET A 1 -24.77 -40.78 -37.36
C MET A 1 -23.58 -40.39 -38.21
N PRO A 2 -23.29 -39.09 -38.26
CA PRO A 2 -22.02 -38.59 -37.74
C PRO A 2 -22.21 -37.35 -36.85
N PHE A 3 -21.29 -37.13 -35.92
CA PHE A 3 -21.25 -35.97 -35.01
C PHE A 3 -20.77 -34.70 -35.74
N PRO A 4 -21.25 -33.49 -35.39
CA PRO A 4 -20.64 -32.25 -35.84
C PRO A 4 -19.47 -31.86 -34.93
N GLU A 5 -18.33 -31.53 -35.56
CA GLU A 5 -17.16 -30.92 -34.91
C GLU A 5 -17.52 -29.51 -34.42
N ALA A 6 -17.48 -29.30 -33.10
CA ALA A 6 -17.48 -27.98 -32.51
C ALA A 6 -16.04 -27.45 -32.53
N GLY A 7 -15.78 -26.49 -33.42
CA GLY A 7 -14.56 -25.68 -33.42
C GLY A 7 -14.55 -24.76 -32.20
N ALA A 8 -13.98 -25.23 -31.10
CA ALA A 8 -13.60 -24.37 -29.99
C ALA A 8 -12.24 -23.74 -30.33
N HIS A 9 -12.26 -22.51 -30.84
CA HIS A 9 -11.12 -21.61 -30.75
C HIS A 9 -10.90 -21.27 -29.28
N PHE A 10 -10.16 -22.12 -28.56
CA PHE A 10 -9.52 -21.71 -27.32
C PHE A 10 -8.44 -20.70 -27.71
N ALA A 11 -8.74 -19.42 -27.48
CA ALA A 11 -7.71 -18.41 -27.34
C ALA A 11 -6.67 -18.93 -26.35
N ARG A 12 -5.39 -18.94 -26.76
CA ARG A 12 -4.27 -19.19 -25.86
C ARG A 12 -4.38 -18.17 -24.73
N GLU A 13 -4.79 -18.64 -23.55
CA GLU A 13 -4.54 -17.91 -22.32
C GLU A 13 -3.03 -17.69 -22.20
N ASP A 14 -2.66 -16.42 -22.10
CA ASP A 14 -1.29 -15.99 -21.89
C ASP A 14 -0.80 -16.56 -20.56
N ASN A 15 0.06 -17.58 -20.65
CA ASN A 15 0.60 -18.33 -19.52
C ASN A 15 1.74 -17.56 -18.80
N SER A 16 1.67 -16.23 -18.78
CA SER A 16 2.60 -15.34 -18.07
C SER A 16 2.55 -15.52 -16.53
N GLY A 17 1.54 -16.23 -16.02
CA GLY A 17 1.27 -16.42 -14.59
C GLY A 17 2.14 -17.44 -13.83
N GLN A 18 2.94 -18.31 -14.46
CA GLN A 18 3.68 -19.36 -13.72
C GLN A 18 5.17 -19.07 -13.46
N PHE A 19 5.80 -18.16 -14.21
CA PHE A 19 7.22 -17.82 -14.03
C PHE A 19 7.54 -16.31 -14.11
N GLY A 20 6.54 -15.43 -14.30
CA GLY A 20 6.75 -13.98 -14.41
C GLY A 20 7.25 -13.28 -13.13
N TRP A 21 7.09 -13.90 -11.96
CA TRP A 21 7.52 -13.30 -10.68
C TRP A 21 9.05 -13.34 -10.45
N MET A 22 9.81 -14.12 -11.24
CA MET A 22 11.28 -14.18 -11.15
C MET A 22 11.99 -13.07 -11.93
N GLN A 23 11.23 -12.15 -12.55
CA GLN A 23 11.75 -10.95 -13.20
C GLN A 23 11.11 -9.72 -12.56
N LEU A 24 11.48 -9.43 -11.31
CA LEU A 24 11.25 -8.11 -10.75
C LEU A 24 12.15 -7.11 -11.48
N GLN A 25 11.59 -6.46 -12.50
CA GLN A 25 12.30 -5.49 -13.34
C GLN A 25 12.65 -4.23 -12.55
N LEU A 26 11.84 -3.86 -11.57
CA LEU A 26 12.09 -2.78 -10.61
C LEU A 26 11.60 -3.16 -9.19
N PRO A 27 12.24 -2.66 -8.12
CA PRO A 27 11.88 -2.97 -6.74
C PRO A 27 10.70 -2.12 -6.25
N THR A 28 9.55 -2.18 -6.95
CA THR A 28 8.35 -1.42 -6.58
C THR A 28 7.45 -2.16 -5.59
N LEU A 29 6.69 -1.43 -4.78
CA LEU A 29 5.70 -2.02 -3.88
C LEU A 29 4.64 -2.81 -4.65
N GLN A 30 4.26 -2.37 -5.84
CA GLN A 30 3.32 -3.08 -6.70
C GLN A 30 3.87 -4.45 -7.14
N ALA A 31 5.13 -4.49 -7.55
CA ALA A 31 5.77 -5.74 -7.92
C ALA A 31 5.97 -6.66 -6.71
N LEU A 32 6.25 -6.10 -5.53
CA LEU A 32 6.27 -6.85 -4.28
C LEU A 32 4.90 -7.41 -3.89
N SER A 33 3.81 -6.66 -4.10
CA SER A 33 2.43 -7.12 -3.85
C SER A 33 2.10 -8.40 -4.62
N GLY A 34 2.44 -8.47 -5.91
CA GLY A 34 2.19 -9.68 -6.71
C GLY A 34 2.94 -10.89 -6.17
N LEU A 35 4.20 -10.71 -5.79
CA LEU A 35 5.04 -11.77 -5.23
C LEU A 35 4.56 -12.22 -3.84
N VAL A 36 4.28 -11.27 -2.94
CA VAL A 36 3.81 -11.54 -1.58
C VAL A 36 2.42 -12.16 -1.62
N GLY A 37 1.51 -11.68 -2.48
CA GLY A 37 0.19 -12.27 -2.68
C GLY A 37 0.28 -13.74 -3.10
N GLY A 38 1.11 -14.04 -4.11
CA GLY A 38 1.32 -15.42 -4.57
C GLY A 38 1.98 -16.35 -3.53
N PHE A 39 2.85 -15.80 -2.68
CA PHE A 39 3.44 -16.56 -1.56
C PHE A 39 2.44 -16.75 -0.41
N ASN A 40 1.76 -15.69 0.02
CA ASN A 40 0.90 -15.69 1.20
C ASN A 40 -0.40 -16.47 1.00
N ALA A 41 -0.82 -16.67 -0.25
CA ALA A 41 -1.90 -17.58 -0.63
C ALA A 41 -1.57 -19.06 -0.37
N LYS A 42 -0.30 -19.42 -0.16
CA LYS A 42 0.10 -20.80 0.14
C LYS A 42 -0.22 -21.14 1.59
N LEU A 43 -0.76 -22.34 1.80
CA LEU A 43 -0.95 -22.91 3.13
C LEU A 43 0.38 -23.50 3.61
N LEU A 44 0.92 -22.94 4.71
CA LEU A 44 2.09 -23.49 5.38
C LEU A 44 1.65 -24.55 6.37
N THR A 45 2.37 -25.68 6.43
CA THR A 45 2.16 -26.72 7.44
C THR A 45 2.35 -26.17 8.86
N TYR A 46 3.37 -25.33 9.03
CA TYR A 46 3.67 -24.62 10.28
C TYR A 46 3.59 -23.12 10.02
N PRO A 47 2.55 -22.41 10.51
CA PRO A 47 2.38 -20.98 10.24
C PRO A 47 3.54 -20.11 10.74
N GLU A 48 4.22 -20.53 11.81
CA GLU A 48 5.43 -19.91 12.36
C GLU A 48 6.61 -19.89 11.38
N ASP A 49 6.65 -20.82 10.43
CA ASP A 49 7.76 -20.98 9.48
C ASP A 49 7.68 -20.01 8.28
N VAL A 50 6.78 -19.04 8.29
CA VAL A 50 6.62 -18.08 7.18
C VAL A 50 7.92 -17.31 6.88
N SER A 51 8.66 -16.89 7.91
CA SER A 51 9.93 -16.17 7.75
C SER A 51 11.01 -17.06 7.13
N PRO A 52 11.33 -18.26 7.67
CA PRO A 52 12.27 -19.16 7.02
C PRO A 52 11.82 -19.65 5.65
N ALA A 53 10.52 -19.90 5.43
CA ALA A 53 9.98 -20.28 4.13
C ALA A 53 10.12 -19.17 3.07
N PHE A 54 10.07 -17.90 3.47
CA PHE A 54 10.28 -16.75 2.59
C PHE A 54 11.75 -16.36 2.42
N ALA A 55 12.67 -16.93 3.21
CA ALA A 55 14.08 -16.50 3.26
C ALA A 55 14.81 -16.62 1.91
N GLY A 56 14.48 -17.63 1.10
CA GLY A 56 15.03 -17.77 -0.26
C GLY A 56 14.61 -16.63 -1.18
N ILE A 57 13.33 -16.27 -1.15
CA ILE A 57 12.78 -15.13 -1.91
C ILE A 57 13.41 -13.83 -1.40
N GLN A 58 13.44 -13.61 -0.09
CA GLN A 58 14.06 -12.42 0.49
C GLN A 58 15.55 -12.29 0.10
N SER A 59 16.28 -13.40 0.04
CA SER A 59 17.67 -13.42 -0.39
C SER A 59 17.84 -13.02 -1.86
N TYR A 60 16.91 -13.46 -2.72
CA TYR A 60 16.85 -13.02 -4.12
C TYR A 60 16.55 -11.51 -4.23
N LEU A 61 15.58 -11.00 -3.45
CA LEU A 61 15.11 -9.61 -3.49
C LEU A 61 16.13 -8.59 -2.97
N ARG A 62 17.08 -9.01 -2.12
CA ARG A 62 18.15 -8.14 -1.62
C ARG A 62 19.00 -7.48 -2.70
N ARG A 63 19.04 -8.07 -3.89
CA ARG A 63 19.78 -7.55 -5.04
C ARG A 63 19.06 -6.40 -5.75
N SER A 64 17.84 -6.07 -5.34
CA SER A 64 17.02 -5.02 -5.95
C SER A 64 16.50 -4.04 -4.91
N TYR A 65 16.13 -4.52 -3.72
CA TYR A 65 15.67 -3.66 -2.63
C TYR A 65 16.85 -3.19 -1.77
N GLN A 66 17.21 -1.91 -1.89
CA GLN A 66 18.24 -1.29 -1.04
C GLN A 66 17.86 -1.44 0.45
N GLY A 67 18.82 -1.85 1.27
CA GLY A 67 18.59 -2.19 2.69
C GLY A 67 17.93 -3.56 2.91
N GLY A 68 17.39 -4.19 1.86
CA GLY A 68 16.71 -5.47 1.93
C GLY A 68 15.30 -5.36 2.52
N LEU A 69 14.81 -6.47 3.06
CA LEU A 69 13.48 -6.57 3.65
C LEU A 69 13.58 -6.92 5.15
N ILE A 70 12.68 -6.35 5.94
CA ILE A 70 12.50 -6.58 7.37
C ILE A 70 11.12 -7.22 7.55
N PHE A 71 11.07 -8.52 7.91
CA PHE A 71 9.83 -9.31 7.92
C PHE A 71 8.99 -9.12 6.64
N GLY A 72 9.63 -9.17 5.47
CA GLY A 72 8.94 -9.02 4.19
C GLY A 72 8.53 -7.59 3.82
N LEU A 73 8.82 -6.57 4.63
CA LEU A 73 8.63 -5.16 4.28
C LEU A 73 9.96 -4.56 3.78
N PRO A 74 9.99 -3.87 2.63
CA PRO A 74 11.22 -3.26 2.10
C PRO A 74 11.68 -2.09 2.97
N GLU A 75 12.97 -2.09 3.37
CA GLU A 75 13.53 -1.03 4.22
C GLU A 75 13.49 0.34 3.53
N PHE A 76 13.73 0.40 2.22
CA PHE A 76 13.66 1.63 1.43
C PHE A 76 12.30 2.36 1.53
N PHE A 77 11.20 1.59 1.46
CA PHE A 77 9.81 2.06 1.50
C PHE A 77 9.13 1.79 2.84
N PHE A 78 9.88 1.60 3.94
CA PHE A 78 9.32 1.03 5.16
C PHE A 78 8.09 1.79 5.69
N ASP A 79 8.11 3.12 5.66
CA ASP A 79 6.97 3.94 6.10
C ASP A 79 5.70 3.63 5.30
N ILE A 80 5.81 3.60 3.97
CA ILE A 80 4.70 3.32 3.06
C ILE A 80 4.28 1.85 3.16
N ALA A 81 5.26 0.95 3.26
CA ALA A 81 5.04 -0.49 3.30
C ALA A 81 4.31 -0.95 4.56
N LEU A 82 4.38 -0.21 5.66
CA LEU A 82 3.58 -0.46 6.87
C LEU A 82 2.07 -0.32 6.62
N PHE A 83 1.66 0.41 5.57
CA PHE A 83 0.27 0.58 5.16
C PHE A 83 -0.22 -0.58 4.26
N TRP A 84 0.42 -1.76 4.35
CA TRP A 84 -0.09 -2.97 3.74
C TRP A 84 -1.47 -3.32 4.32
N TYR A 85 -2.33 -3.94 3.52
CA TYR A 85 -3.68 -4.31 3.93
C TYR A 85 -4.06 -5.69 3.39
N GLY A 86 -4.98 -6.35 4.10
CA GLY A 86 -5.61 -7.58 3.63
C GLY A 86 -6.82 -7.26 2.77
N GLU A 87 -6.91 -7.81 1.56
CA GLU A 87 -8.07 -7.60 0.69
C GLU A 87 -9.26 -8.43 1.13
N VAL A 88 -9.05 -9.72 1.38
CA VAL A 88 -10.10 -10.70 1.72
C VAL A 88 -9.51 -11.81 2.61
N ASP A 89 -10.28 -12.27 3.59
CA ASP A 89 -10.01 -13.41 4.47
C ASP A 89 -8.59 -13.49 5.10
N SER A 90 -8.02 -12.32 5.40
CA SER A 90 -6.87 -12.17 6.27
C SER A 90 -7.16 -12.50 7.74
N SER A 91 -6.25 -13.26 8.35
CA SER A 91 -6.34 -13.62 9.76
C SER A 91 -4.95 -13.78 10.37
N ARG A 92 -4.84 -13.57 11.68
CA ARG A 92 -3.56 -13.72 12.39
C ARG A 92 -3.07 -15.16 12.31
N ARG A 93 -1.83 -15.38 11.85
CA ARG A 93 -1.16 -16.68 11.95
C ARG A 93 -1.01 -17.05 13.42
N LYS A 94 -1.51 -18.23 13.78
CA LYS A 94 -1.35 -18.81 15.11
C LYS A 94 -0.22 -19.81 15.05
N VAL A 95 0.70 -19.75 16.01
CA VAL A 95 1.75 -20.75 16.16
C VAL A 95 1.12 -22.13 16.33
N SER A 96 1.78 -23.16 15.80
CA SER A 96 1.31 -24.53 15.94
C SER A 96 1.28 -24.96 17.43
N PRO A 97 0.38 -25.88 17.83
CA PRO A 97 0.31 -26.36 19.21
C PRO A 97 1.60 -26.98 19.74
N ASN A 98 2.45 -27.48 18.83
CA ASN A 98 3.70 -28.15 19.15
C ASN A 98 4.92 -27.23 19.01
N PHE A 99 4.71 -25.93 18.79
CA PHE A 99 5.81 -24.97 18.67
C PHE A 99 6.58 -24.90 20.00
N PRO A 100 7.90 -25.18 20.01
CA PRO A 100 8.69 -25.25 21.25
C PRO A 100 9.00 -23.88 21.86
N GLY A 101 8.81 -22.80 21.10
CA GLY A 101 9.07 -21.43 21.54
C GLY A 101 7.84 -20.76 22.17
N ASN A 102 8.03 -19.57 22.71
CA ASN A 102 6.93 -18.75 23.19
C ASN A 102 6.28 -18.02 22.01
N GLY A 103 5.04 -18.35 21.64
CA GLY A 103 4.34 -17.72 20.51
C GLY A 103 4.14 -16.20 20.61
N THR A 104 4.32 -15.59 21.79
CA THR A 104 4.26 -14.13 21.96
C THR A 104 5.60 -13.43 21.72
N GLN A 105 6.72 -14.07 22.12
CA GLN A 105 8.08 -13.51 22.05
C GLN A 105 8.90 -14.03 20.86
N ASN A 106 8.57 -15.22 20.39
CA ASN A 106 9.11 -15.88 19.19
C ASN A 106 8.07 -15.91 18.08
N GLY A 107 6.97 -15.17 18.26
CA GLY A 107 5.91 -15.03 17.29
C GLY A 107 6.32 -14.12 16.14
N LEU A 108 5.45 -14.11 15.13
CA LEU A 108 5.57 -13.19 14.02
C LEU A 108 5.21 -11.76 14.49
N PRO A 109 5.73 -10.70 13.85
CA PRO A 109 5.35 -9.33 14.17
C PRO A 109 3.88 -9.03 13.82
N SER A 110 3.21 -8.18 14.59
CA SER A 110 1.84 -7.69 14.27
C SER A 110 1.83 -6.73 13.09
N TRP A 111 2.86 -5.88 13.00
CA TRP A 111 3.04 -4.81 12.02
C TRP A 111 3.45 -5.28 10.61
N SER A 112 3.75 -6.56 10.40
CA SER A 112 4.09 -7.09 9.08
C SER A 112 3.09 -8.15 8.62
N TRP A 113 2.85 -8.16 7.30
CA TRP A 113 2.00 -9.14 6.62
C TRP A 113 2.37 -10.59 6.93
N MET A 114 3.65 -10.86 7.26
CA MET A 114 4.10 -12.22 7.58
C MET A 114 3.33 -12.81 8.75
N GLY A 115 2.88 -11.99 9.70
CA GLY A 115 2.04 -12.46 10.80
C GLY A 115 0.60 -12.79 10.42
N TRP A 116 0.22 -12.70 9.14
CA TRP A 116 -1.14 -12.83 8.65
C TRP A 116 -1.24 -13.81 7.47
N THR A 117 -2.35 -14.55 7.40
CA THR A 117 -2.75 -15.35 6.23
C THR A 117 -3.60 -14.50 5.29
N GLY A 118 -3.94 -15.03 4.10
CA GLY A 118 -4.90 -14.41 3.19
C GLY A 118 -4.26 -13.56 2.09
N HIS A 119 -5.10 -12.86 1.34
CA HIS A 119 -4.65 -12.03 0.22
C HIS A 119 -4.19 -10.66 0.74
N ILE A 120 -2.89 -10.38 0.64
CA ILE A 120 -2.28 -9.14 1.13
C ILE A 120 -1.80 -8.29 -0.05
N ARG A 121 -1.93 -6.98 0.06
CA ARG A 121 -1.32 -6.00 -0.86
C ARG A 121 -0.61 -4.88 -0.10
N PHE A 122 0.42 -4.35 -0.73
CA PHE A 122 0.98 -3.03 -0.41
C PHE A 122 0.16 -1.93 -1.09
N PRO A 123 0.19 -0.70 -0.56
CA PRO A 123 -0.50 0.41 -1.20
C PRO A 123 0.14 0.75 -2.55
N VAL A 124 -0.69 1.28 -3.45
CA VAL A 124 -0.23 2.00 -4.63
C VAL A 124 0.10 3.42 -4.21
N ASP A 125 1.23 3.96 -4.68
CA ASP A 125 1.63 5.33 -4.40
C ASP A 125 1.54 6.19 -5.69
N CYS A 126 0.49 6.99 -5.79
CA CYS A 126 0.30 7.92 -6.92
C CYS A 126 1.32 9.07 -6.92
N GLU A 127 2.12 9.25 -5.86
CA GLU A 127 3.27 10.15 -5.85
C GLU A 127 4.56 9.49 -6.40
N PHE A 128 4.54 8.18 -6.65
CA PHE A 128 5.66 7.44 -7.23
C PHE A 128 5.40 7.02 -8.68
N GLU A 129 4.33 6.27 -8.94
CA GLU A 129 4.05 5.69 -10.25
C GLU A 129 2.83 6.33 -10.90
N SER A 130 2.91 6.64 -12.19
CA SER A 130 1.74 6.92 -13.01
C SER A 130 1.06 5.58 -13.31
N ILE A 131 0.16 5.14 -12.44
CA ILE A 131 -0.65 3.93 -12.64
C ILE A 131 -2.12 4.32 -12.73
N LYS A 132 -2.89 3.58 -13.53
CA LYS A 132 -4.35 3.55 -13.41
C LYS A 132 -4.74 2.77 -12.15
N SER A 133 -4.99 3.49 -11.06
CA SER A 133 -5.31 2.89 -9.76
C SER A 133 -6.75 3.19 -9.36
N SER A 134 -7.43 2.21 -8.77
CA SER A 134 -8.64 2.49 -7.96
C SER A 134 -8.30 3.15 -6.64
N ASP A 135 -7.04 3.03 -6.21
CA ASP A 135 -6.54 3.44 -4.93
C ASP A 135 -6.01 4.86 -5.10
N LEU A 136 -6.69 5.83 -4.49
CA LEU A 136 -6.52 7.26 -4.74
C LEU A 136 -5.66 7.92 -3.67
N ASP A 137 -4.50 7.33 -3.39
CA ASP A 137 -3.62 7.77 -2.30
C ASP A 137 -2.22 8.09 -2.83
N GLY A 138 -1.57 9.10 -2.23
CA GLY A 138 -0.20 9.46 -2.55
C GLY A 138 0.59 9.88 -1.32
N PHE A 139 1.80 9.34 -1.17
CA PHE A 139 2.65 9.57 0.00
C PHE A 139 3.63 10.71 -0.27
N THR A 140 3.74 11.65 0.68
CA THR A 140 4.47 12.91 0.45
C THR A 140 5.69 13.08 1.33
N GLU A 141 5.59 12.75 2.61
CA GLU A 141 6.68 12.84 3.58
C GLU A 141 6.54 11.80 4.70
N PRO A 142 7.65 11.24 5.20
CA PRO A 142 7.65 10.39 6.39
C PRO A 142 7.52 11.27 7.63
N VAL A 143 6.72 10.86 8.61
CA VAL A 143 6.58 11.59 9.88
C VAL A 143 7.14 10.83 11.07
N THR A 144 7.45 9.54 10.89
CA THR A 144 7.85 8.66 11.97
C THR A 144 9.23 8.08 11.75
N GLY A 145 10.01 8.10 12.83
CA GLY A 145 11.30 7.45 12.86
C GLY A 145 11.25 6.03 13.39
N TRP A 146 11.36 5.02 12.52
CA TRP A 146 11.27 3.63 12.92
C TRP A 146 12.61 3.00 13.28
N TYR A 147 12.59 2.17 14.32
CA TYR A 147 13.70 1.37 14.77
C TYR A 147 13.25 -0.06 15.01
N ILE A 148 14.13 -1.04 14.78
CA ILE A 148 13.93 -2.40 15.25
C ILE A 148 14.62 -2.60 16.61
N ILE A 149 13.96 -3.33 17.50
CA ILE A 149 14.47 -3.71 18.82
C ILE A 149 14.24 -5.20 19.07
N GLU A 150 15.11 -5.85 19.83
CA GLU A 150 15.04 -7.31 20.08
C GLU A 150 13.92 -7.68 21.05
N THR A 151 13.78 -6.91 22.12
CA THR A 151 12.74 -7.03 23.14
C THR A 151 12.21 -5.64 23.49
N PRO A 152 11.01 -5.51 24.09
CA PRO A 152 10.48 -4.21 24.53
C PRO A 152 11.42 -3.44 25.48
N GLU A 153 12.23 -4.15 26.28
CA GLU A 153 13.17 -3.58 27.25
C GLU A 153 14.56 -3.30 26.65
N SER A 154 14.77 -3.61 25.37
CA SER A 154 16.06 -3.45 24.72
C SER A 154 16.51 -1.98 24.66
N LYS A 155 17.71 -1.71 25.18
CA LYS A 155 18.34 -0.38 25.15
C LYS A 155 18.99 -0.07 23.80
N THR A 156 19.38 -1.12 23.07
CA THR A 156 19.94 -1.01 21.74
C THR A 156 18.83 -0.99 20.70
N ARG A 157 18.93 -0.07 19.74
CA ARG A 157 17.95 0.11 18.68
C ARG A 157 18.67 0.27 17.36
N ARG A 158 18.22 -0.42 16.30
CA ARG A 158 18.72 -0.20 14.94
C ARG A 158 17.72 0.65 14.18
N ARG A 159 18.17 1.78 13.66
CA ARG A 159 17.35 2.63 12.78
C ARG A 159 17.00 1.88 11.51
N ILE A 160 15.75 1.96 11.10
CA ILE A 160 15.29 1.58 9.77
C ILE A 160 15.50 2.78 8.84
N SER A 161 16.28 2.57 7.78
CA SER A 161 16.67 3.63 6.85
C SER A 161 15.72 3.68 5.65
N SER A 162 14.52 4.23 5.85
CA SER A 162 13.62 4.53 4.75
C SER A 162 14.11 5.76 3.97
N GLN A 163 14.28 5.63 2.66
CA GLN A 163 14.93 6.65 1.81
C GLN A 163 14.04 7.16 0.66
N TRP A 164 12.85 6.59 0.46
CA TRP A 164 11.93 6.98 -0.63
C TRP A 164 11.71 8.50 -0.73
N HIS A 165 11.61 9.19 0.41
CA HIS A 165 11.38 10.63 0.46
C HIS A 165 12.54 11.46 -0.12
N GLN A 166 13.78 11.01 0.07
CA GLN A 166 14.97 11.69 -0.49
C GLN A 166 14.96 11.61 -2.02
N TYR A 167 14.49 10.50 -2.58
CA TYR A 167 14.30 10.34 -4.01
C TYR A 167 13.11 11.15 -4.53
N ARG A 168 11.97 11.12 -3.82
CA ARG A 168 10.77 11.91 -4.15
C ARG A 168 11.04 13.42 -4.22
N THR A 169 11.90 13.92 -3.33
CA THR A 169 12.28 15.35 -3.27
C THR A 169 13.42 15.71 -4.22
N GLY A 170 14.03 14.73 -4.90
CA GLY A 170 15.17 14.95 -5.79
C GLY A 170 16.48 15.28 -5.06
N VAL A 171 16.57 15.05 -3.74
CA VAL A 171 17.83 15.15 -2.98
C VAL A 171 18.81 14.07 -3.44
N ILE A 172 18.27 12.89 -3.79
CA ILE A 172 19.01 11.79 -4.39
C ILE A 172 18.32 11.43 -5.70
N GLU A 173 19.10 11.26 -6.76
CA GLU A 173 18.64 10.78 -8.05
C GLU A 173 19.57 9.62 -8.48
N ASN A 174 19.04 8.68 -9.24
CA ASN A 174 19.81 7.58 -9.81
C ASN A 174 19.61 7.54 -11.31
N ASP A 175 20.68 7.74 -12.06
CA ASP A 175 20.62 7.79 -13.52
C ASP A 175 20.78 6.41 -14.17
N VAL A 176 21.15 5.38 -13.40
CA VAL A 176 21.42 4.05 -13.95
C VAL A 176 20.13 3.39 -14.42
N GLY A 177 20.00 3.22 -15.74
CA GLY A 177 18.84 2.61 -16.40
C GLY A 177 17.61 3.53 -16.50
N TRP A 178 17.67 4.74 -15.92
CA TRP A 178 16.60 5.72 -15.91
C TRP A 178 16.75 6.75 -17.03
N VAL A 179 15.65 7.03 -17.71
CA VAL A 179 15.53 8.07 -18.73
C VAL A 179 14.61 9.16 -18.19
N LYS A 180 15.18 10.34 -18.01
CA LYS A 180 14.48 11.56 -17.57
C LYS A 180 13.96 12.33 -18.77
N LYS A 181 12.70 12.77 -18.70
CA LYS A 181 12.07 13.64 -19.71
C LYS A 181 11.36 14.80 -19.04
N GLU A 182 11.35 15.95 -19.70
CA GLU A 182 10.52 17.08 -19.28
C GLU A 182 9.05 16.65 -19.29
N TYR A 183 8.33 16.99 -18.22
CA TYR A 183 6.92 16.68 -18.11
C TYR A 183 6.11 17.85 -18.67
N GLU A 184 5.56 17.63 -19.85
CA GLU A 184 4.56 18.52 -20.43
C GLU A 184 3.16 18.06 -19.99
N LEU A 185 2.32 19.02 -19.62
CA LEU A 185 0.95 18.76 -19.22
C LEU A 185 0.09 18.45 -20.45
N GLY A 186 0.25 17.25 -21.00
CA GLY A 186 -0.57 16.76 -22.11
C GLY A 186 -1.99 16.37 -21.67
N PRO A 187 -2.85 15.96 -22.63
CA PRO A 187 -4.11 15.31 -22.32
C PRO A 187 -3.87 14.19 -21.30
N PRO A 188 -4.83 13.90 -20.39
CA PRO A 188 -4.74 12.71 -19.56
C PRO A 188 -4.39 11.56 -20.50
N LEU A 189 -3.22 10.93 -20.32
CA LEU A 189 -2.79 9.81 -21.17
C LEU A 189 -4.01 8.92 -21.35
N ALA A 190 -4.33 8.55 -22.60
CA ALA A 190 -5.63 8.07 -23.09
C ALA A 190 -6.27 6.87 -22.35
N ASN A 191 -5.72 6.46 -21.20
CA ASN A 191 -6.15 5.36 -20.36
C ASN A 191 -6.35 5.72 -18.86
N GLY A 192 -6.33 6.99 -18.45
CA GLY A 192 -6.70 7.38 -17.06
C GLY A 192 -5.59 7.18 -16.03
N PHE A 193 -4.41 7.74 -16.30
CA PHE A 193 -3.27 7.74 -15.38
C PHE A 193 -3.42 8.83 -14.31
N TYR A 194 -3.15 8.50 -13.04
CA TYR A 194 -3.18 9.50 -11.98
C TYR A 194 -1.91 10.36 -11.97
N ARG A 195 -2.11 11.67 -11.83
CA ARG A 195 -1.05 12.67 -11.67
C ARG A 195 -0.64 12.75 -10.20
N SER A 196 0.62 13.10 -9.91
CA SER A 196 1.00 13.55 -8.57
C SER A 196 0.16 14.75 -8.15
N LYS A 197 0.04 15.01 -6.84
CA LYS A 197 -0.69 16.17 -6.33
C LYS A 197 -0.09 17.46 -6.83
N ASP A 198 1.23 17.62 -6.69
CA ASP A 198 1.98 18.73 -7.26
C ASP A 198 2.45 18.40 -8.69
N LEU A 199 2.48 19.40 -9.58
CA LEU A 199 3.06 19.23 -10.91
C LEU A 199 4.56 18.99 -10.79
N ARG A 200 5.03 17.89 -11.36
CA ARG A 200 6.46 17.62 -11.52
C ARG A 200 6.97 18.27 -12.79
N SER A 201 8.21 18.70 -12.78
CA SER A 201 8.88 19.20 -13.99
C SER A 201 9.39 18.08 -14.90
N HIS A 202 9.51 16.85 -14.36
CA HIS A 202 10.06 15.72 -15.07
C HIS A 202 9.29 14.44 -14.78
N THR A 203 9.36 13.53 -15.74
CA THR A 203 8.97 12.12 -15.60
C THR A 203 10.16 11.23 -15.88
N TYR A 204 10.08 10.00 -15.36
CA TYR A 204 11.13 9.01 -15.48
C TYR A 204 10.56 7.72 -16.06
N SER A 205 11.29 7.09 -16.97
CA SER A 205 11.03 5.72 -17.43
C SER A 205 12.29 4.89 -17.22
N HIS A 206 12.16 3.59 -16.97
CA HIS A 206 13.31 2.72 -16.78
C HIS A 206 13.42 1.68 -17.89
N GLU A 207 14.64 1.39 -18.35
CA GLU A 207 14.91 0.47 -19.47
C GLU A 207 14.41 -0.97 -19.24
N SER A 208 14.31 -1.38 -17.97
CA SER A 208 13.82 -2.71 -17.60
C SER A 208 12.29 -2.84 -17.68
N GLN A 209 11.56 -1.72 -17.77
CA GLN A 209 10.10 -1.72 -17.83
C GLN A 209 9.60 -1.68 -19.26
N SER A 210 8.83 -2.68 -19.64
CA SER A 210 8.08 -2.67 -20.89
C SER A 210 6.71 -2.02 -20.65
N GLY A 211 6.44 -0.88 -21.29
CA GLY A 211 5.11 -0.28 -21.26
C GLY A 211 5.10 1.25 -21.06
N PRO A 212 3.91 1.86 -21.00
CA PRO A 212 3.75 3.30 -20.88
C PRO A 212 3.90 3.84 -19.45
N THR A 213 4.30 3.01 -18.48
CA THR A 213 4.42 3.43 -17.07
C THR A 213 5.51 4.47 -16.91
N LEU A 214 5.14 5.63 -16.39
CA LEU A 214 6.06 6.69 -15.97
C LEU A 214 6.16 6.72 -14.45
N TYR A 215 7.27 7.25 -13.98
CA TYR A 215 7.57 7.44 -12.57
C TYR A 215 7.85 8.91 -12.30
N TRP A 216 7.52 9.39 -11.11
CA TRP A 216 7.75 10.78 -10.69
C TRP A 216 9.12 10.99 -10.06
N TYR A 217 9.81 9.91 -9.68
CA TYR A 217 11.19 9.90 -9.21
C TYR A 217 11.85 8.53 -9.47
N THR A 218 13.18 8.48 -9.45
CA THR A 218 13.96 7.26 -9.72
C THR A 218 14.07 6.36 -8.47
N LEU A 219 14.43 5.08 -8.66
CA LEU A 219 14.76 4.16 -7.56
C LEU A 219 16.26 3.86 -7.48
N PRO A 220 16.79 3.47 -6.32
CA PRO A 220 18.18 3.06 -6.17
C PRO A 220 18.51 1.82 -7.01
N SER A 221 19.71 1.79 -7.58
CA SER A 221 20.33 0.58 -8.14
C SER A 221 21.17 -0.09 -7.06
N VAL A 222 20.93 -1.37 -6.79
CA VAL A 222 21.74 -2.14 -5.84
C VAL A 222 22.87 -2.82 -6.60
N GLU A 223 24.11 -2.39 -6.37
CA GLU A 223 25.26 -3.09 -6.94
C GLU A 223 25.44 -4.45 -6.26
N PRO A 224 25.69 -5.55 -7.02
CA PRO A 224 25.85 -6.89 -6.45
C PRO A 224 26.88 -6.98 -5.32
N GLN A 225 27.93 -6.14 -5.38
CA GLN A 225 29.03 -6.10 -4.42
C GLN A 225 28.68 -5.41 -3.09
N THR A 226 27.55 -4.69 -3.04
CA THR A 226 27.04 -3.99 -1.84
C THR A 226 25.88 -4.72 -1.16
N SER A 227 25.80 -6.04 -1.35
CA SER A 227 24.74 -6.88 -0.78
C SER A 227 24.50 -6.52 0.70
N PRO A 228 23.30 -6.06 1.09
CA PRO A 228 23.03 -5.61 2.44
C PRO A 228 23.35 -6.71 3.45
N ARG A 229 23.96 -6.34 4.59
CA ARG A 229 24.22 -7.30 5.68
C ARG A 229 22.90 -7.96 6.09
N ILE A 230 22.96 -9.27 6.35
CA ILE A 230 21.83 -10.00 6.93
C ILE A 230 21.66 -9.50 8.36
N HIS A 231 20.68 -8.63 8.56
CA HIS A 231 20.30 -8.22 9.91
C HIS A 231 19.40 -9.29 10.53
N PRO A 232 19.62 -9.64 11.80
CA PRO A 232 18.63 -10.38 12.58
C PRO A 232 17.28 -9.67 12.47
N GLN A 233 16.23 -10.43 12.15
CA GLN A 233 14.88 -9.89 12.13
C GLN A 233 14.34 -9.93 13.56
N THR A 234 13.99 -8.78 14.12
CA THR A 234 13.45 -8.68 15.47
C THR A 234 11.99 -8.23 15.45
N GLN A 235 11.18 -8.83 16.32
CA GLN A 235 9.71 -8.75 16.25
C GLN A 235 9.17 -7.35 16.58
N TYR A 236 9.92 -6.53 17.31
CA TYR A 236 9.43 -5.27 17.87
C TYR A 236 9.94 -4.05 17.10
N LEU A 237 9.02 -3.10 16.92
CA LEU A 237 9.35 -1.75 16.46
C LEU A 237 9.40 -0.79 17.64
N TYR A 238 10.26 0.20 17.53
CA TYR A 238 10.27 1.39 18.36
C TYR A 238 10.15 2.62 17.48
N CYS A 239 9.38 3.59 17.93
CA CYS A 239 9.35 4.92 17.32
C CYS A 239 8.99 5.98 18.38
N GLU A 240 9.29 7.23 18.04
CA GLU A 240 8.72 8.40 18.70
C GLU A 240 7.92 9.14 17.64
N THR A 241 6.60 9.24 17.83
CA THR A 241 5.68 9.83 16.85
C THR A 241 4.45 10.44 17.52
N THR A 242 3.66 11.14 16.71
CA THR A 242 2.36 11.67 17.12
C THR A 242 1.35 10.54 17.15
N ARG A 243 0.50 10.55 18.18
CA ARG A 243 -0.62 9.63 18.33
C ARG A 243 -1.94 10.38 18.49
N ALA A 244 -3.03 9.74 18.09
CA ALA A 244 -4.39 10.22 18.26
C ALA A 244 -5.26 9.13 18.90
N PHE A 245 -6.28 9.56 19.64
CA PHE A 245 -7.30 8.68 20.20
C PHE A 245 -8.61 9.04 19.53
N LEU A 246 -9.20 8.09 18.79
CA LEU A 246 -10.41 8.33 17.99
C LEU A 246 -11.40 7.18 18.18
N TYR A 247 -12.63 7.38 17.73
CA TYR A 247 -13.71 6.39 17.81
C TYR A 247 -14.05 5.85 16.43
N GLY A 248 -14.24 4.54 16.33
CA GLY A 248 -14.84 3.93 15.14
C GLY A 248 -16.36 4.09 15.13
N THR A 249 -16.94 4.39 13.98
CA THR A 249 -18.40 4.47 13.81
C THR A 249 -18.95 3.22 13.14
N THR A 250 -20.26 3.01 13.13
CA THR A 250 -20.87 1.92 12.33
C THR A 250 -20.90 2.22 10.84
N ASP A 251 -20.61 3.46 10.45
CA ASP A 251 -20.67 3.91 9.08
C ASP A 251 -19.48 3.38 8.30
N LYS A 252 -19.75 2.99 7.06
CA LYS A 252 -18.78 2.36 6.19
C LYS A 252 -18.77 3.03 4.84
N LEU A 253 -17.59 3.14 4.28
CA LEU A 253 -17.36 3.50 2.90
C LEU A 253 -16.92 2.27 2.13
N CYS A 254 -17.64 1.96 1.06
CA CYS A 254 -17.29 0.91 0.12
C CYS A 254 -16.93 1.51 -1.24
N ASP A 255 -15.91 0.98 -1.91
CA ASP A 255 -15.68 1.28 -3.32
C ASP A 255 -16.64 0.48 -4.22
N HIS A 256 -16.68 0.84 -5.52
CA HIS A 256 -17.53 0.22 -6.54
C HIS A 256 -17.35 -1.29 -6.74
N ARG A 257 -16.32 -1.90 -6.14
CA ARG A 257 -16.03 -3.34 -6.20
C ARG A 257 -16.19 -4.04 -4.85
N ASP A 258 -16.71 -3.35 -3.83
CA ASP A 258 -16.77 -3.81 -2.43
C ASP A 258 -15.40 -4.26 -1.88
N LYS A 259 -14.32 -3.80 -2.50
CA LYS A 259 -12.93 -4.18 -2.28
C LYS A 259 -12.31 -3.40 -1.13
N TYR A 260 -12.66 -2.12 -0.98
CA TYR A 260 -12.30 -1.31 0.18
C TYR A 260 -13.49 -1.17 1.10
N ARG A 261 -13.31 -1.49 2.38
CA ARG A 261 -14.31 -1.24 3.42
C ARG A 261 -13.66 -0.39 4.49
N LEU A 262 -13.72 0.92 4.29
CA LEU A 262 -13.27 1.87 5.32
C LEU A 262 -14.37 1.99 6.36
N GLN A 263 -14.04 1.72 7.61
CA GLN A 263 -14.89 2.12 8.72
C GLN A 263 -14.55 3.56 9.08
N LEU A 264 -15.55 4.43 9.16
CA LEU A 264 -15.31 5.83 9.45
C LEU A 264 -14.87 6.00 10.91
N ILE A 265 -14.03 7.00 11.16
CA ILE A 265 -13.56 7.37 12.51
C ILE A 265 -13.86 8.83 12.81
N VAL A 266 -14.18 9.10 14.06
CA VAL A 266 -14.56 10.43 14.56
C VAL A 266 -13.77 10.82 15.81
N ASP A 267 -13.68 12.12 16.07
CA ASP A 267 -13.09 12.66 17.30
C ASP A 267 -14.06 12.61 18.50
N ASP A 268 -13.61 13.14 19.64
CA ASP A 268 -14.40 13.21 20.88
C ASP A 268 -15.68 14.05 20.76
N ALA A 269 -15.77 14.94 19.77
CA ALA A 269 -16.95 15.74 19.47
C ALA A 269 -17.89 15.05 18.45
N GLY A 270 -17.53 13.86 17.97
CA GLY A 270 -18.25 13.14 16.93
C GLY A 270 -18.02 13.71 15.52
N VAL A 271 -17.00 14.55 15.33
CA VAL A 271 -16.65 15.13 14.04
C VAL A 271 -15.81 14.13 13.23
N PHE A 272 -16.11 14.01 11.94
CA PHE A 272 -15.38 13.14 11.02
C PHE A 272 -13.87 13.43 11.02
N ALA A 273 -13.07 12.40 11.28
CA ALA A 273 -11.62 12.47 11.35
C ALA A 273 -10.91 11.62 10.28
N GLY A 274 -11.60 10.68 9.63
CA GLY A 274 -11.04 9.86 8.56
C GLY A 274 -11.72 8.50 8.42
N GLY A 275 -10.98 7.52 7.90
CA GLY A 275 -11.42 6.13 7.79
C GLY A 275 -10.28 5.15 7.99
N ILE A 276 -10.60 3.96 8.50
CA ILE A 276 -9.66 2.85 8.68
C ILE A 276 -10.11 1.62 7.90
N THR A 277 -9.18 1.02 7.16
CA THR A 277 -9.36 -0.32 6.59
C THR A 277 -9.17 -1.34 7.69
N LEU A 278 -10.21 -2.12 7.97
CA LEU A 278 -10.13 -3.22 8.94
C LEU A 278 -9.79 -4.51 8.24
N GLY A 279 -9.07 -5.38 8.94
CA GLY A 279 -8.91 -6.77 8.51
C GLY A 279 -10.26 -7.50 8.42
N THR A 280 -10.24 -8.63 7.73
CA THR A 280 -11.46 -9.37 7.32
C THR A 280 -12.14 -10.19 8.41
N ASN A 281 -11.61 -10.18 9.64
CA ASN A 281 -12.42 -10.48 10.83
C ASN A 281 -13.36 -9.32 11.16
N HIS A 282 -13.92 -8.67 10.13
CA HIS A 282 -14.78 -7.50 10.20
C HIS A 282 -15.90 -7.65 11.21
N LEU A 283 -16.48 -8.84 11.39
CA LEU A 283 -17.51 -9.02 12.41
C LEU A 283 -16.97 -8.85 13.83
N ARG A 284 -15.78 -9.38 14.11
CA ARG A 284 -15.14 -9.25 15.42
C ARG A 284 -14.59 -7.83 15.62
N ASP A 285 -13.93 -7.28 14.61
CA ASP A 285 -13.29 -5.97 14.69
C ASP A 285 -14.34 -4.84 14.63
N SER A 286 -15.35 -4.93 13.75
CA SER A 286 -16.51 -4.02 13.79
C SER A 286 -17.31 -4.16 15.08
N ASN A 287 -17.35 -5.33 15.74
CA ASN A 287 -17.96 -5.44 17.06
C ASN A 287 -17.10 -4.76 18.15
N ARG A 288 -15.77 -4.86 18.11
CA ARG A 288 -14.89 -4.05 18.99
C ARG A 288 -15.09 -2.55 18.79
N LEU A 289 -15.48 -2.15 17.59
CA LEU A 289 -15.75 -0.75 17.22
C LEU A 289 -17.17 -0.29 17.58
N ARG A 290 -18.14 -1.21 17.74
CA ARG A 290 -19.53 -0.90 18.12
C ARG A 290 -19.68 -0.40 19.55
N ASP A 291 -18.76 -0.74 20.44
CA ASP A 291 -18.78 -0.34 21.85
C ASP A 291 -18.24 1.10 22.09
N GLY A 292 -17.92 1.84 21.01
CA GLY A 292 -17.27 3.15 21.04
C GLY A 292 -18.19 4.36 20.83
N PHE A 293 -19.48 4.31 21.19
CA PHE A 293 -20.28 5.54 21.19
C PHE A 293 -19.76 6.51 22.29
N PRO A 294 -19.61 7.83 22.01
CA PRO A 294 -19.17 8.84 23.00
C PRO A 294 -20.11 9.04 24.21
N THR A 295 -21.11 8.17 24.41
CA THR A 295 -22.18 8.35 25.39
C THR A 295 -22.03 7.52 26.67
N THR A 296 -21.02 6.66 26.78
CA THR A 296 -20.77 5.86 27.99
C THR A 296 -19.33 5.99 28.46
N ALA A 297 -19.13 6.20 29.76
CA ALA A 297 -17.83 6.39 30.41
C ALA A 297 -16.80 5.25 30.22
N ASP A 298 -17.19 4.15 29.56
CA ASP A 298 -16.40 2.95 29.26
C ASP A 298 -16.11 2.76 27.76
N SER A 299 -16.31 3.78 26.90
CA SER A 299 -16.05 3.67 25.46
C SER A 299 -14.54 3.53 25.16
N ASN A 300 -14.11 2.43 24.54
CA ASN A 300 -12.71 2.17 24.21
C ASN A 300 -12.26 3.05 23.03
N HIS A 301 -11.50 4.10 23.33
CA HIS A 301 -10.79 4.89 22.32
C HIS A 301 -9.78 3.99 21.58
N MET A 302 -9.66 4.16 20.27
CA MET A 302 -8.63 3.52 19.47
C MET A 302 -7.38 4.39 19.45
N GLU A 303 -6.22 3.83 19.78
CA GLU A 303 -4.94 4.51 19.65
C GLU A 303 -4.40 4.36 18.23
N PHE A 304 -4.13 5.49 17.59
CA PHE A 304 -3.54 5.58 16.27
C PHE A 304 -2.18 6.24 16.34
N VAL A 305 -1.19 5.70 15.64
CA VAL A 305 0.14 6.30 15.51
C VAL A 305 0.40 6.72 14.07
N ALA A 306 0.93 7.92 13.88
CA ALA A 306 1.22 8.45 12.56
C ALA A 306 2.36 7.65 11.89
N ILE A 307 2.30 7.50 10.56
CA ILE A 307 3.33 6.79 9.77
C ILE A 307 3.95 7.74 8.74
N ALA A 308 3.11 8.31 7.89
CA ALA A 308 3.48 9.20 6.79
C ALA A 308 2.36 10.21 6.55
N LYS A 309 2.69 11.37 5.97
CA LYS A 309 1.69 12.27 5.41
C LYS A 309 1.52 12.01 3.93
N GLY A 310 0.38 12.42 3.43
CA GLY A 310 0.09 12.38 2.01
C GLY A 310 -1.25 12.98 1.72
N TRP A 311 -1.91 12.43 0.71
CA TRP A 311 -3.23 12.81 0.33
C TRP A 311 -4.06 11.61 -0.06
N THR A 312 -5.38 11.78 0.03
CA THR A 312 -6.38 10.82 -0.43
C THR A 312 -7.49 11.54 -1.18
N SER A 313 -8.04 10.92 -2.23
CA SER A 313 -9.28 11.39 -2.86
C SER A 313 -10.50 10.56 -2.48
N MET A 314 -10.33 9.55 -1.60
CA MET A 314 -11.41 8.62 -1.24
C MET A 314 -12.63 9.32 -0.62
N PHE A 315 -12.41 10.39 0.16
CA PHE A 315 -13.48 11.08 0.87
C PHE A 315 -14.17 12.17 0.04
N THR A 316 -13.47 12.80 -0.89
CA THR A 316 -14.02 13.86 -1.76
C THR A 316 -15.14 13.31 -2.64
N GLU A 317 -14.90 12.14 -3.21
CA GLU A 317 -15.84 11.38 -4.02
C GLU A 317 -17.12 11.04 -3.24
N CYS A 318 -17.01 10.90 -1.92
CA CYS A 318 -18.11 10.56 -1.03
C CYS A 318 -18.85 11.78 -0.46
N LYS A 319 -18.18 12.92 -0.27
CA LYS A 319 -18.79 14.20 0.16
C LYS A 319 -19.80 14.73 -0.86
N VAL A 320 -19.71 14.34 -2.12
CA VAL A 320 -20.73 14.66 -3.15
C VAL A 320 -22.10 14.06 -2.80
N ASN A 321 -22.15 12.97 -2.03
CA ASN A 321 -23.38 12.29 -1.62
C ASN A 321 -23.97 12.77 -0.29
N GLU A 322 -23.31 13.63 0.49
CA GLU A 322 -23.93 14.20 1.70
C GLU A 322 -25.04 15.23 1.39
N LYS A 323 -25.04 15.83 0.19
CA LYS A 323 -26.10 16.75 -0.24
C LYS A 323 -27.34 16.06 -0.82
N ILE A 324 -27.27 14.76 -1.09
CA ILE A 324 -28.40 13.96 -1.61
C ILE A 324 -28.43 12.69 -0.76
N GLY A 325 -29.27 12.69 0.27
CA GLY A 325 -29.29 11.64 1.31
C GLY A 325 -29.08 10.23 0.74
N LEU A 326 -28.09 9.54 1.30
CA LEU A 326 -27.74 8.11 1.15
C LEU A 326 -28.57 7.39 0.07
N GLY A 327 -28.22 7.60 -1.19
CA GLY A 327 -28.89 7.05 -2.35
C GLY A 327 -27.96 6.99 -3.55
N GLU A 328 -27.75 5.78 -4.05
CA GLU A 328 -27.12 5.38 -5.32
C GLU A 328 -26.00 6.26 -5.88
N TYR A 329 -24.77 5.76 -5.72
CA TYR A 329 -23.54 6.31 -6.28
C TYR A 329 -23.60 6.29 -7.81
N LEU A 330 -23.74 7.46 -8.44
CA LEU A 330 -23.68 7.62 -9.88
C LEU A 330 -22.23 7.48 -10.37
N SER A 331 -21.91 6.31 -10.89
CA SER A 331 -20.86 6.12 -11.89
C SER A 331 -21.11 7.06 -13.07
N LYS A 332 -20.37 8.17 -13.15
CA LYS A 332 -20.19 8.93 -14.39
C LYS A 332 -18.92 9.79 -14.34
N TYR A 333 -17.78 9.15 -14.15
CA TYR A 333 -16.65 9.48 -15.04
C TYR A 333 -16.88 8.71 -16.34
N GLU A 334 -17.83 9.19 -17.16
CA GLU A 334 -17.77 8.90 -18.59
C GLU A 334 -16.51 9.62 -19.08
N VAL A 335 -15.43 8.85 -19.23
CA VAL A 335 -14.26 9.27 -19.99
C VAL A 335 -14.77 9.59 -21.39
N PRO A 336 -14.65 10.83 -21.88
CA PRO A 336 -14.96 11.10 -23.27
C PRO A 336 -14.01 10.23 -24.11
N ASP A 337 -14.58 9.33 -24.91
CA ASP A 337 -13.86 8.71 -26.03
C ASP A 337 -13.51 9.85 -27.01
N GLY A 338 -12.38 10.49 -26.76
CA GLY A 338 -11.93 11.67 -27.49
C GLY A 338 -10.45 11.56 -27.75
N GLU A 339 -10.08 11.00 -28.90
CA GLU A 339 -8.79 11.24 -29.55
C GLU A 339 -8.73 12.70 -30.07
N GLY A 340 -8.94 13.67 -29.18
CA GLY A 340 -8.87 15.09 -29.47
C GLY A 340 -7.66 15.70 -28.77
N GLU A 341 -6.86 16.48 -29.51
CA GLU A 341 -5.86 17.37 -28.93
C GLU A 341 -6.59 18.42 -28.05
N GLU A 342 -6.82 18.10 -26.78
CA GLU A 342 -7.29 19.09 -25.80
C GLU A 342 -6.18 20.13 -25.56
N GLY A 343 -6.52 21.41 -25.71
CA GLY A 343 -5.56 22.50 -25.54
C GLY A 343 -5.03 22.63 -24.11
N ASP A 344 -3.83 23.20 -23.97
CA ASP A 344 -3.10 23.32 -22.69
C ASP A 344 -3.93 23.93 -21.55
N GLU A 345 -4.78 24.93 -21.85
CA GLU A 345 -5.63 25.59 -20.84
C GLU A 345 -6.64 24.62 -20.21
N GLU A 346 -7.20 23.71 -21.01
CA GLU A 346 -8.16 22.70 -20.56
C GLU A 346 -7.46 21.64 -19.71
N ASN A 347 -6.26 21.21 -20.11
CA ASN A 347 -5.44 20.29 -19.34
C ASN A 347 -5.05 20.87 -17.97
N VAL A 348 -4.75 22.17 -17.91
CA VAL A 348 -4.51 22.91 -16.66
C VAL A 348 -5.76 22.98 -15.80
N ARG A 349 -6.94 23.23 -16.40
CA ARG A 349 -8.21 23.27 -15.67
C ARG A 349 -8.53 21.92 -15.03
N LYS A 350 -8.45 20.82 -15.79
CA LYS A 350 -8.68 19.45 -15.29
C LYS A 350 -7.70 19.09 -14.17
N TRP A 351 -6.41 19.44 -14.33
CA TRP A 351 -5.43 19.22 -13.26
C TRP A 351 -5.79 19.96 -11.97
N LYS A 352 -6.27 21.20 -12.05
CA LYS A 352 -6.70 21.95 -10.86
C LYS A 352 -7.87 21.29 -10.14
N GLU A 353 -8.81 20.72 -10.89
CA GLU A 353 -9.95 19.96 -10.35
C GLU A 353 -9.49 18.67 -9.67
N GLU A 354 -8.64 17.88 -10.32
CA GLU A 354 -8.02 16.69 -9.73
C GLU A 354 -7.24 17.02 -8.46
N ARG A 355 -6.44 18.10 -8.49
CA ARG A 355 -5.67 18.56 -7.32
C ARG A 355 -6.58 18.96 -6.17
N ALA A 356 -7.67 19.68 -6.46
CA ALA A 356 -8.61 20.11 -5.43
C ALA A 356 -9.33 18.92 -4.76
N ALA A 357 -9.47 17.80 -5.47
CA ALA A 357 -10.05 16.57 -4.92
C ALA A 357 -9.11 15.78 -4.00
N LYS A 358 -7.81 16.11 -3.95
CA LYS A 358 -6.80 15.41 -3.13
C LYS A 358 -6.70 16.04 -1.75
N GLU A 359 -7.42 15.50 -0.79
CA GLU A 359 -7.43 15.97 0.60
C GLU A 359 -6.13 15.57 1.31
N ASP A 360 -5.45 16.52 1.95
CA ASP A 360 -4.28 16.23 2.75
C ASP A 360 -4.65 15.38 3.97
N CYS A 361 -3.84 14.35 4.24
CA CYS A 361 -4.10 13.41 5.32
C CYS A 361 -2.81 12.90 5.97
N VAL A 362 -2.99 12.22 7.10
CA VAL A 362 -1.93 11.46 7.78
C VAL A 362 -2.34 9.98 7.74
N PHE A 363 -1.49 9.14 7.16
CA PHE A 363 -1.63 7.69 7.22
C PHE A 363 -1.22 7.21 8.61
N VAL A 364 -2.04 6.34 9.20
CA VAL A 364 -1.91 5.91 10.59
C VAL A 364 -1.94 4.38 10.72
N LEU A 365 -1.30 3.84 11.76
CA LEU A 365 -1.53 2.47 12.23
C LEU A 365 -2.42 2.49 13.46
N TRP A 366 -3.35 1.55 13.53
CA TRP A 366 -4.07 1.24 14.76
C TRP A 366 -3.21 0.34 15.66
N VAL A 367 -3.04 0.74 16.92
CA VAL A 367 -2.36 -0.03 17.96
C VAL A 367 -3.40 -0.82 18.77
N GLU A 368 -3.21 -2.14 18.86
CA GLU A 368 -4.09 -3.07 19.59
C GLU A 368 -3.65 -3.39 21.02
#